data_AF-P71078-F1
#
_entry.id   AF-P71078-F1
#
_cell.length_a   1.000
_cell.length_b   1.000
_cell.length_c   1.000
_cell.angle_alpha   90.00
_cell.angle_beta   90.00
_cell.angle_gamma   90.00
#
_symmetry.space_group_name_H-M   'P 1'
#
loop_
_entity.id
_entity.type
_entity.pdbx_description
1 polymer ?
#
loop_
_entity_poly.entity_id
_entity_poly.type
_entity_poly.pdbx_seq_one_letter_code
_entity_poly.pdbx_strand_id
1 'polypeptide(L)' 'MLAFQNTPDAELHLPDMESSLRINSVGSAKFDLTLEISEDRLADGTPNGMEGLLEYSTDLFKRETAQALAD' A
#
# COMPACT_ATOMS: atom_id res chain seq x y z
N MET A 1 3.19 -3.78 -12.16
CA MET A 1 3.43 -4.83 -11.15
C MET A 1 2.31 -4.80 -10.14
N LEU A 2 1.88 -5.96 -9.66
CA LEU A 2 0.96 -6.07 -8.53
C LEU A 2 1.72 -6.72 -7.38
N ALA A 3 1.65 -6.12 -6.20
CA ALA A 3 2.13 -6.70 -4.96
C ALA A 3 0.99 -6.70 -3.93
N PHE A 4 0.83 -7.83 -3.25
CA PHE A 4 -0.21 -8.03 -2.26
C PHE A 4 0.40 -8.53 -0.97
N GLN A 5 0.19 -7.80 0.12
CA GLN A 5 0.68 -8.11 1.45
C GLN A 5 -0.50 -8.54 2.32
N ASN A 6 -0.64 -9.85 2.51
CA ASN A 6 -1.68 -10.47 3.34
C ASN A 6 -1.11 -11.16 4.58
N THR A 7 0.16 -10.93 4.87
CA THR A 7 0.84 -11.45 6.04
C THR A 7 0.69 -10.41 7.16
N PRO A 8 0.45 -10.83 8.41
CA PRO A 8 0.36 -9.90 9.53
C PRO A 8 1.56 -8.97 9.61
N ASP A 9 1.29 -7.70 9.90
CA ASP A 9 2.31 -6.68 10.05
C ASP A 9 3.33 -7.02 11.13
N ALA A 10 4.57 -6.60 10.91
CA ALA A 10 5.60 -6.69 11.93
C ALA A 10 5.35 -5.61 13.00
N GLU A 11 5.05 -6.03 14.22
CA GLU A 11 4.85 -5.11 15.35
C GLU A 11 6.20 -4.57 15.85
N LEU A 12 6.35 -3.24 15.82
CA LEU A 12 7.49 -2.53 16.41
C LEU A 12 7.12 -2.03 17.81
N HIS A 13 7.46 -2.80 18.84
CA HIS A 13 7.21 -2.36 20.22
C HIS A 13 8.23 -1.31 20.68
N LEU A 14 7.75 -0.10 20.94
CA LEU A 14 8.49 0.98 21.58
C LEU A 14 7.76 1.36 22.88
N PRO A 15 8.47 1.50 24.02
CA PRO A 15 7.85 1.91 25.28
C PRO A 15 7.13 3.25 25.13
N ASP A 16 5.89 3.30 25.62
CA ASP A 16 5.03 4.50 25.65
C ASP A 16 4.73 5.13 24.27
N MET A 17 4.83 4.35 23.18
CA MET A 17 4.49 4.81 21.82
C MET A 17 3.59 3.84 21.08
N GLU A 18 2.64 4.39 20.32
CA GLU A 18 1.93 3.65 19.29
C GLU A 18 2.69 3.72 17.97
N SER A 19 2.80 2.58 17.28
CA SER A 19 3.45 2.47 15.98
C SER A 19 2.49 1.87 14.96
N SER A 20 2.48 2.39 13.75
CA SER A 20 1.81 1.76 12.61
C SER A 20 2.75 1.71 11.41
N LEU A 21 2.67 0.63 10.64
CA LEU A 21 3.30 0.58 9.33
C LEU A 21 2.47 1.39 8.35
N ARG A 22 3.15 2.07 7.43
CA ARG A 22 2.51 2.89 6.39
C ARG A 22 3.22 2.64 5.07
N ILE A 23 2.45 2.28 4.06
CA ILE A 23 2.98 2.17 2.70
C ILE A 23 3.21 3.59 2.16
N ASN A 24 4.45 3.90 1.79
CA ASN A 24 4.82 5.19 1.24
C ASN A 24 5.52 4.98 -0.12
N SER A 25 5.19 5.83 -1.10
CA SER A 25 5.97 5.89 -2.34
C SER A 25 7.35 6.50 -2.06
N VAL A 26 8.37 5.95 -2.72
CA VAL A 26 9.74 6.48 -2.73
C VAL A 26 9.95 7.60 -3.76
N GLY A 27 8.90 8.00 -4.48
CA GLY A 27 8.93 9.10 -5.45
C GLY A 27 9.60 8.74 -6.78
N SER A 28 9.82 7.46 -7.06
CA SER A 28 10.39 6.97 -8.31
C SER A 28 9.75 5.66 -8.72
N ALA A 29 9.15 5.65 -9.91
CA ALA A 29 8.49 4.48 -10.46
C ALA A 29 9.52 3.51 -11.04
N LYS A 30 9.62 2.31 -10.45
CA LYS A 30 10.48 1.22 -10.96
C LYS A 30 9.87 0.47 -12.16
N PHE A 31 8.55 0.55 -12.29
CA PHE A 31 7.75 0.01 -13.38
C PHE A 31 6.81 1.11 -13.88
N ASP A 32 6.25 0.94 -15.09
CA ASP A 32 5.29 1.89 -15.65
C ASP A 32 4.10 2.14 -14.71
N LEU A 33 3.64 1.08 -14.05
CA LEU A 33 2.58 1.10 -13.06
C LEU A 33 2.81 0.01 -12.00
N THR A 34 2.65 0.37 -10.73
CA THR A 34 2.74 -0.52 -9.57
C THR A 34 1.54 -0.31 -8.67
N LEU A 35 0.79 -1.38 -8.41
CA LEU A 35 -0.27 -1.42 -7.42
C LEU A 35 0.21 -2.24 -6.23
N GLU A 36 0.28 -1.61 -5.07
CA GLU A 36 0.59 -2.25 -3.79
C GLU A 36 -0.66 -2.23 -2.93
N ILE A 37 -1.05 -3.39 -2.41
CA ILE A 37 -2.20 -3.55 -1.52
C ILE A 37 -1.76 -4.31 -0.27
N SER A 38 -2.15 -3.83 0.89
CA SER A 38 -2.04 -4.53 2.18
C SER A 38 -3.44 -4.85 2.71
N GLU A 39 -3.63 -6.07 3.21
CA GLU A 39 -4.86 -6.49 3.88
C GLU A 39 -4.68 -6.43 5.41
N ASP A 40 -5.58 -5.71 6.07
CA ASP A 40 -5.67 -5.72 7.52
C ASP A 40 -6.63 -6.83 7.97
N ARG A 41 -6.24 -7.56 9.02
CA ARG A 41 -7.09 -8.58 9.65
C ARG A 41 -7.14 -8.36 11.15
N LEU A 42 -8.29 -8.64 11.75
CA LEU A 42 -8.44 -8.66 13.19
C LEU A 42 -7.72 -9.87 13.80
N ALA A 43 -7.55 -9.87 15.12
CA ALA A 43 -6.88 -10.95 15.86
C ALA A 43 -7.55 -12.33 15.70
N ASP A 44 -8.85 -12.37 15.38
CA ASP A 44 -9.60 -13.59 15.09
C ASP A 44 -9.48 -14.04 13.61
N GLY A 45 -8.70 -13.31 12.81
CA GLY A 45 -8.48 -13.55 11.40
C GLY A 45 -9.58 -13.01 10.49
N THR A 46 -10.57 -12.29 10.99
CA THR A 46 -11.59 -11.66 10.15
C THR A 46 -11.02 -10.46 9.36
N PRO A 47 -11.46 -10.22 8.10
CA PRO A 47 -10.99 -9.07 7.33
C PRO A 47 -11.39 -7.74 7.99
N ASN A 48 -10.44 -6.81 8.10
CA ASN A 48 -10.63 -5.48 8.67
C ASN A 48 -10.47 -4.34 7.63
N GLY A 49 -10.26 -4.70 6.36
CA GLY A 49 -10.12 -3.74 5.27
C GLY A 49 -8.83 -3.97 4.48
N MET A 50 -8.62 -3.09 3.52
CA MET A 50 -7.40 -3.05 2.72
C MET A 50 -6.98 -1.60 2.52
N GLU A 51 -5.68 -1.36 2.57
CA GLU A 51 -5.07 -0.12 2.13
C GLU A 51 -4.13 -0.38 0.97
N GLY A 52 -3.79 0.65 0.21
CA GLY A 52 -2.90 0.48 -0.92
C GLY A 52 -2.46 1.79 -1.54
N LEU A 53 -1.50 1.69 -2.45
CA LEU A 53 -1.07 2.80 -3.28
C LEU A 53 -0.92 2.37 -4.73
N LEU A 54 -1.16 3.33 -5.62
CA LEU A 54 -0.88 3.23 -7.04
C LEU A 54 0.27 4.16 -7.38
N GLU A 55 1.42 3.60 -7.71
CA GLU A 55 2.59 4.32 -8.22
C GLU A 55 2.66 4.16 -9.74
N TYR A 56 3.01 5.23 -10.45
CA TYR A 56 3.04 5.24 -11.90
C TYR A 56 4.14 6.16 -12.45
N SER A 57 4.64 5.84 -13.63
CA SER A 57 5.57 6.72 -14.35
C SER A 57 4.84 7.95 -14.87
N THR A 58 5.27 9.14 -14.44
CA THR A 58 4.70 10.43 -14.90
C THR A 58 5.03 10.74 -16.36
N ASP A 59 6.03 10.06 -16.93
CA ASP A 59 6.38 10.18 -18.34
C ASP A 59 5.33 9.50 -19.24
N LEU A 60 4.57 8.54 -18.68
CA LEU A 60 3.58 7.74 -19.39
C LEU A 60 2.13 8.04 -18.99
N PHE A 61 1.89 8.38 -17.71
CA PHE A 61 0.55 8.56 -17.17
C PHE A 61 0.37 9.92 -16.50
N LYS A 62 -0.82 10.50 -16.71
CA LYS A 62 -1.31 11.63 -15.92
C LYS A 62 -2.00 11.11 -14.66
N ARG A 63 -2.03 11.93 -13.62
CA ARG A 63 -2.72 11.63 -12.36
C ARG A 63 -4.18 11.22 -12.57
N GLU A 64 -4.88 11.92 -13.46
CA GLU A 64 -6.28 11.66 -13.81
C GLU A 64 -6.49 10.21 -14.30
N THR A 65 -5.59 9.75 -15.17
CA THR A 65 -5.62 8.41 -15.74
C THR A 65 -5.31 7.35 -14.69
N ALA A 66 -4.32 7.61 -13.84
CA ALA A 66 -4.00 6.70 -12.74
C ALA A 66 -5.15 6.61 -11.73
N GLN A 67 -5.78 7.73 -11.38
CA GLN A 67 -6.94 7.75 -10.48
C GLN A 67 -8.11 6.93 -11.05
N ALA A 68 -8.40 7.07 -12.34
CA ALA A 68 -9.46 6.30 -13.00
C ALA A 68 -9.21 4.78 -13.03
N LEU A 69 -7.97 4.32 -12.78
CA LEU A 69 -7.66 2.90 -12.62
C LEU A 69 -7.85 2.41 -11.17
N ALA A 70 -7.93 3.33 -10.21
CA ALA A 70 -8.05 3.05 -8.79
C ALA A 70 -9.47 3.28 -8.22
N ASP A 71 -10.34 3.93 -9.00
CA ASP A 71 -11.77 4.10 -8.71
C ASP A 71 -12.60 2.88 -9.15
#